data_AF-A0A2A9CL81-F1
#
_entry.id   AF-A0A2A9CL81-F1
#
_cell.length_a   1.000
_cell.length_b   1.000
_cell.length_c   1.000
_cell.angle_alpha   90.00
_cell.angle_beta   90.00
_cell.angle_gamma   90.00
#
_symmetry.space_group_name_H-M   'P 1'
#
loop_
_entity.id
_entity.type
_entity.pdbx_description
1 polymer ?
#
loop_
_entity_poly.entity_id
_entity_poly.type
_entity_poly.pdbx_seq_one_letter_code
_entity_poly.pdbx_strand_id
1 'polypeptide(L)'
;MVIKLGEGTFVSYILGKRIKVIAVDEQIAKLYINDEYKGNCDLPFILEKIHSLEYKDQDIKGLVEDEQKMYEELSKIIKNQTISPHDE
;
A
#
# COMPACT_ATOMS: atom_id res chain seq x y z
N MET A 1 0.43 -7.59 -0.12
CA MET A 1 0.16 -9.04 -0.23
C MET A 1 0.03 -9.41 -1.69
N VAL A 2 1.03 -10.06 -2.29
CA VAL A 2 0.95 -10.60 -3.65
C VAL A 2 0.02 -11.81 -3.64
N ILE A 3 -1.07 -11.74 -4.41
CA ILE A 3 -1.97 -12.87 -4.63
C ILE A 3 -1.54 -13.55 -5.93
N LYS A 4 -1.13 -14.81 -5.83
CA LYS A 4 -0.87 -15.67 -7.00
C LYS A 4 -2.21 -16.21 -7.50
N LEU A 5 -2.63 -15.80 -8.70
CA LEU A 5 -3.95 -16.15 -9.26
C LEU A 5 -3.90 -17.38 -10.20
N GLY A 6 -2.70 -17.91 -10.48
CA GLY A 6 -2.47 -19.07 -11.35
C GLY A 6 -0.98 -19.31 -11.59
N GLU A 7 -0.62 -20.21 -12.52
CA GLU A 7 0.77 -20.33 -12.98
C GLU A 7 1.22 -19.02 -13.65
N GLY A 8 2.33 -18.46 -13.17
CA GLY A 8 2.95 -17.26 -13.74
C GLY A 8 2.21 -15.93 -13.54
N THR A 9 1.02 -15.88 -12.93
CA THR A 9 0.29 -14.61 -12.74
C THR A 9 0.32 -14.12 -11.30
N PHE A 10 0.85 -12.91 -11.11
CA PHE A 10 1.01 -12.23 -9.83
C PHE A 10 0.22 -10.92 -9.84
N VAL A 11 -0.55 -10.67 -8.79
CA VAL A 11 -1.28 -9.40 -8.63
C VAL A 11 -1.00 -8.83 -7.25
N SER A 12 -0.70 -7.53 -7.20
CA SER A 12 -0.50 -6.77 -5.99
C SER A 12 -1.22 -5.42 -6.07
N TYR A 13 -1.56 -4.86 -4.92
CA TYR A 13 -2.10 -3.51 -4.79
C TYR A 13 -1.11 -2.66 -4.00
N ILE A 14 -0.51 -1.67 -4.66
CA ILE A 14 0.53 -0.82 -4.10
C ILE A 14 0.12 0.63 -4.33
N LEU A 15 0.06 1.45 -3.27
CA LEU A 15 -0.24 2.88 -3.33
C LEU A 15 -1.51 3.21 -4.14
N GLY A 16 -2.56 2.39 -3.96
CA GLY A 16 -3.84 2.55 -4.66
C GLY A 16 -3.83 2.14 -6.14
N LYS A 17 -2.73 1.57 -6.63
CA LYS A 17 -2.62 1.05 -8.00
C LYS A 17 -2.64 -0.48 -8.01
N ARG A 18 -3.37 -1.06 -8.96
CA ARG A 18 -3.36 -2.49 -9.23
C ARG A 18 -2.17 -2.83 -10.12
N ILE A 19 -1.19 -3.54 -9.58
CA ILE A 19 -0.04 -4.04 -10.32
C ILE A 19 -0.30 -5.51 -10.66
N LYS A 20 -0.25 -5.85 -11.94
CA LYS A 20 -0.39 -7.22 -12.43
C LYS A 20 0.82 -7.59 -13.27
N VAL A 21 1.45 -8.72 -12.94
CA VAL A 21 2.59 -9.28 -13.64
C VAL A 21 2.22 -10.66 -14.15
N ILE A 22 2.44 -10.91 -15.44
CA ILE A 22 2.21 -12.21 -16.07
C ILE A 22 3.54 -12.70 -16.63
N ALA A 23 4.11 -13.73 -16.01
CA ALA A 23 5.28 -14.43 -16.52
C ALA A 23 4.97 -15.01 -17.90
N VAL A 24 5.84 -14.70 -18.86
CA VAL A 24 5.84 -15.26 -20.21
C VAL A 24 6.77 -16.47 -20.25
N ASP A 25 7.90 -16.38 -19.56
CA ASP A 25 8.88 -17.44 -19.32
C ASP A 25 9.59 -17.23 -17.96
N GLU A 26 10.71 -17.92 -17.73
CA GLU A 26 11.47 -17.85 -16.47
C GLU A 26 12.12 -16.49 -16.20
N GLN A 27 12.35 -15.68 -17.24
CA GLN A 27 13.04 -14.39 -17.14
C GLN A 27 12.16 -13.22 -17.56
N ILE A 28 11.15 -13.42 -18.40
CA ILE A 28 10.35 -12.34 -18.99
C ILE A 28 8.94 -12.35 -18.44
N ALA A 29 8.43 -11.17 -18.11
CA ALA A 29 7.06 -10.95 -17.70
C ALA A 29 6.43 -9.72 -18.36
N LYS A 30 5.11 -9.77 -18.56
CA LYS A 30 4.30 -8.62 -18.97
C LYS A 30 3.79 -7.87 -17.74
N LEU A 31 4.09 -6.58 -17.66
CA LEU A 31 3.63 -5.70 -16.60
C LEU A 31 2.36 -4.95 -17.03
N TYR A 32 1.39 -4.92 -16.13
CA TYR A 32 0.17 -4.15 -16.24
C TYR A 32 -0.01 -3.30 -14.98
N ILE A 33 -0.43 -2.05 -15.18
CA ILE A 33 -0.78 -1.12 -14.09
C ILE A 33 -2.20 -0.63 -14.34
N ASN A 34 -3.09 -0.86 -13.38
CA ASN A 34 -4.53 -0.60 -13.52
C ASN A 34 -5.09 -1.25 -14.80
N ASP A 35 -4.69 -2.50 -15.04
CA ASP A 35 -5.03 -3.30 -16.22
C ASP A 35 -4.53 -2.75 -17.57
N GLU A 36 -3.80 -1.63 -17.58
CA GLU A 36 -3.11 -1.12 -18.78
C GLU A 36 -1.74 -1.76 -18.94
N TYR A 37 -1.47 -2.32 -20.12
CA TYR A 37 -0.17 -2.91 -20.45
C TYR A 37 0.93 -1.85 -20.50
N LYS A 38 2.01 -2.08 -19.75
CA LYS A 38 3.16 -1.15 -19.66
C LYS A 38 4.41 -1.63 -20.39
N GLY A 39 4.49 -2.93 -20.71
CA GLY A 39 5.64 -3.49 -21.40
C GLY A 39 6.06 -4.86 -20.85
N ASN A 40 7.09 -5.40 -21.48
CA ASN A 40 7.82 -6.56 -20.97
C ASN A 40 8.89 -6.09 -20.00
N CYS A 41 9.15 -6.89 -18.98
CA CYS A 41 10.14 -6.64 -17.94
C CYS A 41 10.76 -7.95 -17.49
N ASP A 42 11.90 -7.86 -16.81
CA ASP A 42 12.53 -9.00 -16.16
C ASP A 42 11.70 -9.46 -14.95
N LEU A 43 11.33 -10.74 -14.93
CA LEU A 43 10.46 -11.36 -13.95
C LEU A 43 11.06 -11.34 -12.53
N PRO A 44 12.29 -11.85 -12.28
CA PRO A 44 12.84 -11.81 -10.92
C PRO A 44 13.03 -10.38 -10.41
N PHE A 45 13.47 -9.45 -11.26
CA PHE A 45 13.62 -8.05 -10.90
C PHE A 45 12.29 -7.38 -10.57
N ILE A 46 11.24 -7.57 -11.38
CA ILE A 46 9.96 -6.92 -11.12
C ILE A 46 9.28 -7.46 -9.87
N LEU A 47 9.43 -8.77 -9.58
CA LEU A 47 8.90 -9.37 -8.36
C LEU A 47 9.62 -8.83 -7.12
N GLU A 48 10.95 -8.72 -7.14
CA GLU A 48 11.71 -8.11 -6.04
C GLU A 48 11.27 -6.66 -5.80
N LYS A 49 11.10 -5.88 -6.87
CA LYS A 49 10.62 -4.49 -6.77
C LYS A 49 9.21 -4.40 -6.20
N ILE A 50 8.29 -5.27 -6.62
CA ILE A 50 6.94 -5.33 -6.07
C ILE A 50 7.00 -5.61 -4.57
N HIS A 51 7.77 -6.60 -4.13
CA HIS A 51 7.92 -6.90 -2.70
C HIS A 51 8.48 -5.72 -1.90
N SER A 52 9.52 -5.05 -2.41
CA SER A 52 10.08 -3.86 -1.75
C SER A 52 9.06 -2.72 -1.64
N LEU A 53 8.23 -2.52 -2.67
CA LEU A 53 7.19 -1.50 -2.67
C LEU A 53 6.02 -1.85 -1.76
N GLU A 54 5.63 -3.12 -1.67
CA GLU A 54 4.61 -3.58 -0.72
C GLU A 54 5.02 -3.34 0.72
N TYR A 55 6.30 -3.60 1.05
CA TYR A 55 6.83 -3.33 2.38
C TYR A 55 6.73 -1.84 2.73
N LYS A 56 7.09 -0.96 1.78
CA LYS A 56 6.97 0.49 1.96
C LYS A 56 5.50 0.95 2.06
N ASP A 57 4.59 0.35 1.30
CA ASP A 57 3.16 0.66 1.38
C ASP A 57 2.56 0.29 2.74
N GLN A 58 3.00 -0.84 3.32
CA GLN A 58 2.62 -1.23 4.68
C GLN A 58 3.17 -0.28 5.74
N ASP A 59 4.42 0.15 5.61
CA ASP A 59 5.04 1.13 6.51
C ASP A 59 4.27 2.47 6.51
N ILE A 60 3.92 2.98 5.32
CA ILE A 60 3.09 4.19 5.17
C ILE A 60 1.72 4.02 5.81
N LYS A 61 1.07 2.86 5.62
CA LYS A 61 -0.23 2.58 6.26
C LYS A 61 -0.12 2.59 7.78
N GLY A 62 0.92 1.98 8.33
CA GLY A 62 1.19 2.02 9.77
C GLY A 62 1.35 3.44 10.29
N LEU A 63 2.12 4.28 9.59
CA LEU A 63 2.29 5.69 9.95
C LEU A 63 0.96 6.47 9.95
N VAL A 64 0.09 6.24 8.96
CA VAL A 64 -1.23 6.88 8.89
C VAL A 64 -2.15 6.42 10.02
N GLU A 65 -2.11 5.14 10.39
CA GLU A 65 -2.87 4.61 11.54
C GLU A 65 -2.40 5.22 12.87
N ASP A 66 -1.08 5.36 13.06
CA ASP A 66 -0.50 6.02 14.24
C ASP A 66 -0.86 7.52 14.29
N GLU A 67 -0.84 8.22 13.15
CA GLU A 67 -1.28 9.61 13.06
C GLU A 67 -2.76 9.77 13.42
N GLN A 68 -3.65 8.91 12.91
CA GLN A 68 -5.07 8.94 13.26
C GLN A 68 -5.30 8.70 14.75
N LYS A 69 -4.61 7.73 15.35
CA LYS A 69 -4.69 7.49 16.80
C LYS A 69 -4.23 8.71 17.60
N MET A 70 -3.16 9.38 17.18
CA MET A 70 -2.70 10.61 17.81
C MET A 70 -3.78 11.70 17.74
N TYR A 71 -4.41 11.90 16.59
CA TYR A 71 -5.52 12.85 16.45
C TYR A 71 -6.73 12.50 17.31
N GLU A 72 -7.08 11.22 17.44
CA GLU A 72 -8.15 10.77 18.33
C GLU A 72 -7.83 11.05 19.81
N GLU A 73 -6.60 10.76 20.25
CA GLU A 73 -6.17 11.05 21.63
C GLU A 73 -6.15 12.54 21.91
N LEU A 74 -5.64 13.37 20.99
CA LEU A 74 -5.71 14.83 21.08
C LEU A 74 -7.17 15.31 21.14
N SER A 75 -8.06 14.75 20.32
CA SER A 75 -9.49 15.11 20.37
C SER A 75 -10.14 14.74 21.70
N LYS A 76 -9.76 13.63 22.34
CA LYS A 76 -10.27 13.26 23.67
C LYS A 76 -9.77 14.20 24.75
N ILE A 77 -8.51 14.61 24.69
CA ILE A 77 -7.92 15.59 25.62
C ILE A 77 -8.69 16.92 25.52
N ILE A 78 -8.91 17.42 24.29
CA ILE A 78 -9.65 18.68 24.07
C ILE A 78 -11.10 18.57 24.58
N LYS A 79 -11.78 17.44 24.34
CA LYS A 79 -13.16 17.22 24.83
C LYS A 79 -13.25 17.11 26.35
N ASN A 80 -12.23 16.55 27.00
CA ASN A 80 -12.19 16.41 28.46
C ASN A 80 -11.69 17.69 29.16
N GLN A 81 -11.05 18.61 28.43
CA GLN A 81 -10.91 19.99 28.87
C GLN A 81 -12.28 20.67 28.75
N THR A 82 -13.16 20.36 29.71
CA THR A 82 -14.33 21.17 29.99
C THR A 82 -13.81 22.55 30.36
N ILE A 83 -13.87 23.48 29.42
CA ILE A 83 -13.62 24.89 29.67
C ILE A 83 -14.70 25.27 30.68
N SER A 84 -14.37 25.32 31.98
CA SER A 84 -15.26 25.96 32.94
C SER A 84 -15.53 27.36 32.40
N PRO A 85 -16.78 27.75 32.11
CA PRO A 85 -17.07 29.16 31.94
C PRO A 85 -16.61 29.82 33.25
N HIS A 86 -15.59 30.65 33.16
CA HIS A 86 -15.36 31.67 34.18
C HIS A 86 -16.54 32.62 33.99
N ASP A 87 -17.63 32.39 34.73
CA ASP A 87 -18.67 33.40 34.92
C ASP A 87 -17.98 34.62 35.56
N GLU A 88 -17.87 35.71 34.79
CA GLU A 88 -17.53 37.06 35.29
C GLU A 88 -18.65 37.63 36.18
#